data_AF-A0A2N9NWY8-F1
#
_entry.id   AF-A0A2N9NWY8-F1
#
_cell.length_a   1.000
_cell.length_b   1.000
_cell.length_c   1.000
_cell.angle_alpha   90.00
_cell.angle_beta   90.00
_cell.angle_gamma   90.00
#
_symmetry.space_group_name_H-M   'P 1'
#
loop_
_entity.id
_entity.type
_entity.pdbx_description
1 polymer ?
#
loop_
_entity_poly.entity_id
_entity_poly.type
_entity_poly.pdbx_seq_one_letter_code
_entity_poly.pdbx_strand_id
1 'polypeptide(L)'
;MHRSNFIANHSNPTNPLNMKTRIILLTFALSVCSVWPADVTGVWKAQFDTQRGRQKYTFTLQQDGTKVTGNASAEVNGAKRESELREGKMEGDTVSFVEPLNIQGNDLRITYFGKVSGNEIKFTRQVGDFATTEAVAKRESATAPAQPAPAANRVRIKAGKSEPVKDAEGNLWLADQGFEGGQTIERPDIQIANTKSPDLYRAERYSMDSFSWPVPNGKYAVKLHFAETFEGITGPGQRVFSYNVQGHEFKDFDVWVKAGGSLRAYVETVNVEATNGIIKVTFTPKVENPQINAIEIIPQATAEASAPAPAPAAKTVRIKAGKSEPVKDAEGNVWLADQGFEGGQTIERPDIQIANTKNPDLYRAERYSMDSFSWPVPNGKYVVKLHFAETFEGITGPGQRVFSYNVQGHEFKDFDVWVKAGGPLRAYVETVNVEAANGVIKVTFTPNVENPQINAIEILPQP
;
A
#
# COMPACT_ATOMS: atom_id res chain seq x y z
N MET A 1 51.20 11.50 61.92
CA MET A 1 50.76 12.04 60.60
C MET A 1 49.27 11.76 60.46
N HIS A 2 48.47 12.70 59.93
CA HIS A 2 47.02 12.62 59.58
C HIS A 2 46.08 11.88 60.58
N ARG A 3 45.34 12.54 61.48
CA ARG A 3 44.05 13.28 61.27
C ARG A 3 42.98 12.48 60.49
N SER A 4 41.71 12.33 60.93
CA SER A 4 41.03 12.72 62.20
C SER A 4 39.64 12.03 62.40
N ASN A 5 39.34 11.62 63.64
CA ASN A 5 38.06 11.69 64.43
C ASN A 5 36.73 11.04 63.94
N PHE A 6 36.03 10.18 64.75
CA PHE A 6 35.17 10.41 65.97
C PHE A 6 33.84 11.15 65.66
N ILE A 7 32.63 10.86 66.21
CA ILE A 7 32.11 10.22 67.46
C ILE A 7 30.91 9.26 67.09
N ALA A 8 30.85 7.97 67.44
CA ALA A 8 30.32 7.26 68.65
C ALA A 8 28.78 7.25 68.92
N ASN A 9 28.24 6.03 69.12
CA ASN A 9 26.90 5.69 69.63
C ASN A 9 26.78 5.93 71.15
N HIS A 10 25.57 6.17 71.70
CA HIS A 10 25.09 5.48 72.92
C HIS A 10 23.60 5.73 73.30
N SER A 11 22.94 4.64 73.73
CA SER A 11 21.83 4.51 74.72
C SER A 11 20.41 5.12 74.52
N ASN A 12 19.43 4.20 74.62
CA ASN A 12 17.97 4.28 74.90
C ASN A 12 17.64 4.90 76.29
N PRO A 13 16.37 5.03 76.79
CA PRO A 13 15.02 4.87 76.17
C PRO A 13 13.98 5.98 76.56
N THR A 14 12.71 5.92 76.09
CA THR A 14 11.43 6.14 76.85
C THR A 14 10.14 6.22 75.98
N ASN A 15 9.01 5.74 76.54
CA ASN A 15 7.61 5.88 76.06
C ASN A 15 6.95 7.19 76.62
N PRO A 16 5.69 7.62 76.31
CA PRO A 16 4.57 7.00 75.57
C PRO A 16 3.81 7.94 74.56
N LEU A 17 2.60 7.51 74.16
CA LEU A 17 1.64 8.15 73.23
C LEU A 17 1.37 9.66 73.40
N ASN A 18 1.12 10.34 72.28
CA ASN A 18 0.09 11.39 72.21
C ASN A 18 -0.60 11.44 70.83
N MET A 19 -1.93 11.31 70.81
CA MET A 19 -2.75 11.21 69.61
C MET A 19 -3.18 12.60 69.12
N LYS A 20 -2.62 13.06 68.00
CA LYS A 20 -3.07 14.30 67.33
C LYS A 20 -3.90 14.00 66.10
N THR A 21 -5.19 14.27 66.20
CA THR A 21 -6.17 14.28 65.12
C THR A 21 -5.65 15.04 63.91
N ARG A 22 -5.48 14.37 62.77
CA ARG A 22 -5.32 15.01 61.46
C ARG A 22 -6.62 14.87 60.69
N ILE A 23 -7.27 15.99 60.43
CA ILE A 23 -8.36 16.08 59.46
C ILE A 23 -7.72 15.85 58.08
N ILE A 24 -8.00 14.69 57.48
CA ILE A 24 -7.65 14.44 56.08
C ILE A 24 -8.76 15.07 55.24
N LEU A 25 -8.43 16.19 54.59
CA LEU A 25 -9.29 16.79 53.58
C LEU A 25 -9.25 15.87 52.36
N LEU A 26 -10.26 15.01 52.22
CA LEU A 26 -10.36 14.08 51.09
C LEU A 26 -10.80 14.85 49.85
N THR A 27 -9.84 15.46 49.14
CA THR A 27 -10.07 16.01 47.80
C THR A 27 -10.43 14.89 46.84
N PHE A 28 -11.73 14.71 46.61
CA PHE A 28 -12.26 13.91 45.51
C PHE A 28 -11.78 14.54 44.19
N ALA A 29 -10.67 14.05 43.65
CA ALA A 29 -10.30 14.33 42.28
C ALA A 29 -11.34 13.65 41.39
N LEU A 30 -12.32 14.42 40.89
CA LEU A 30 -13.12 13.98 39.77
C LEU A 30 -12.16 13.79 38.59
N SER A 31 -11.81 12.54 38.30
CA SER A 31 -11.38 12.16 36.96
C SER A 31 -12.53 12.47 36.02
N VAL A 32 -12.47 13.65 35.40
CA VAL A 32 -13.28 13.96 34.23
C VAL A 32 -12.81 13.00 33.15
N CYS A 33 -13.51 11.88 32.99
CA CYS A 33 -13.37 11.07 31.79
C CYS A 33 -13.74 11.98 30.62
N SER A 34 -12.73 12.35 29.83
CA SER A 34 -12.89 13.00 28.53
C SER A 34 -13.54 12.00 27.59
N VAL A 35 -14.86 11.82 27.72
CA VAL A 35 -15.67 11.08 26.75
C VAL A 35 -15.61 11.90 25.47
N TRP A 36 -14.79 11.46 24.51
CA TRP A 36 -14.87 11.99 23.17
C TRP A 36 -16.32 11.80 22.67
N PRO A 37 -16.98 12.85 22.16
CA PRO A 37 -18.36 12.75 21.72
C PRO A 37 -18.46 11.69 20.61
N ALA A 38 -19.50 10.86 20.66
CA ALA A 38 -19.65 9.79 19.69
C ALA A 38 -19.88 10.37 18.29
N ASP A 39 -19.07 10.00 17.30
CA ASP A 39 -19.22 10.50 15.94
C ASP A 39 -20.35 9.77 15.19
N VAL A 40 -21.39 10.53 14.83
CA VAL A 40 -22.54 10.03 14.06
C VAL A 40 -22.41 10.23 12.56
N THR A 41 -21.32 10.79 12.05
CA THR A 41 -21.12 11.07 10.63
C THR A 41 -21.12 9.77 9.80
N GLY A 42 -21.96 9.71 8.77
CA GLY A 42 -22.06 8.58 7.86
C GLY A 42 -23.49 8.22 7.48
N VAL A 43 -23.62 7.07 6.80
CA VAL A 43 -24.90 6.51 6.37
C VAL A 43 -25.35 5.44 7.37
N TRP A 44 -26.62 5.44 7.72
CA TRP A 44 -27.20 4.58 8.76
C TRP A 44 -28.50 3.94 8.27
N LYS A 45 -28.56 2.61 8.28
CA LYS A 45 -29.73 1.85 7.83
C LYS A 45 -30.51 1.28 9.02
N ALA A 46 -31.80 1.60 9.08
CA ALA A 46 -32.73 1.14 10.10
C ALA A 46 -33.99 0.53 9.47
N GLN A 47 -34.72 -0.29 10.23
CA GLN A 47 -36.06 -0.76 9.85
C GLN A 47 -37.00 -0.55 11.04
N PHE A 48 -38.08 0.19 10.83
CA PHE A 48 -39.12 0.42 11.83
C PHE A 48 -40.36 -0.39 11.44
N ASP A 49 -40.77 -1.31 12.30
CA ASP A 49 -42.06 -1.99 12.16
C ASP A 49 -43.17 -1.05 12.69
N THR A 50 -44.02 -0.56 11.78
CA THR A 50 -45.05 0.43 12.09
C THR A 50 -46.45 -0.09 11.76
N GLN A 51 -47.50 0.58 12.27
CA GLN A 51 -48.90 0.30 11.92
C GLN A 51 -49.18 0.38 10.40
N ARG A 52 -48.35 1.09 9.62
CA ARG A 52 -48.45 1.18 8.14
C ARG A 52 -47.58 0.15 7.41
N GLY A 53 -47.08 -0.86 8.12
CA GLY A 53 -46.11 -1.84 7.63
C GLY A 53 -44.67 -1.48 8.00
N ARG A 54 -43.74 -2.32 7.55
CA ARG A 54 -42.30 -2.15 7.73
C ARG A 54 -41.77 -1.00 6.88
N GLN A 55 -41.19 0.00 7.53
CA GLN A 55 -40.56 1.15 6.87
C GLN A 55 -39.04 0.98 6.93
N LYS A 56 -38.38 0.87 5.77
CA LYS A 56 -36.91 0.89 5.71
C LYS A 56 -36.45 2.35 5.69
N TYR A 57 -35.48 2.69 6.53
CA TYR A 57 -34.89 4.03 6.57
C TYR A 57 -33.41 3.98 6.25
N THR A 58 -32.94 4.97 5.50
CA THR A 58 -31.53 5.32 5.33
C THR A 58 -31.36 6.76 5.76
N PHE A 59 -30.60 7.00 6.83
CA PHE A 59 -30.22 8.33 7.28
C PHE A 59 -28.79 8.63 6.81
N THR A 60 -28.56 9.78 6.20
CA THR A 60 -27.22 10.29 5.92
C THR A 60 -26.99 11.45 6.88
N LEU A 61 -26.11 11.26 7.86
CA LEU A 61 -25.83 12.21 8.94
C LEU A 61 -24.44 12.82 8.78
N GLN A 62 -24.31 14.10 9.10
CA GLN A 62 -23.06 14.84 9.18
C GLN A 62 -23.01 15.55 10.53
N GLN A 63 -21.94 15.34 11.29
CA GLN A 63 -21.71 16.04 12.56
C GLN A 63 -20.72 17.19 12.37
N ASP A 64 -21.02 18.34 12.97
CA ASP A 64 -20.15 19.51 13.08
C ASP A 64 -20.21 20.01 14.53
N GLY A 65 -19.22 19.61 15.34
CA GLY A 65 -19.22 19.80 16.78
C GLY A 65 -20.44 19.13 17.44
N THR A 66 -21.32 19.94 18.03
CA THR A 66 -22.60 19.49 18.63
C THR A 66 -23.79 19.57 17.68
N LYS A 67 -23.62 20.12 16.46
CA LYS A 67 -24.68 20.21 15.46
C LYS A 67 -24.68 18.96 14.58
N VAL A 68 -25.87 18.49 14.21
CA VAL A 68 -26.06 17.41 13.23
C VAL A 68 -26.93 17.94 12.10
N THR A 69 -26.51 17.67 10.87
CA THR A 69 -27.31 17.90 9.66
C THR A 69 -27.45 16.57 8.92
N GLY A 70 -28.40 16.46 8.00
CA GLY A 70 -28.57 15.23 7.25
C GLY A 70 -29.87 15.14 6.48
N ASN A 71 -30.05 13.99 5.82
CA ASN A 71 -31.27 13.64 5.11
C ASN A 71 -31.75 12.25 5.56
N ALA A 72 -33.06 12.07 5.68
CA ALA A 72 -33.69 10.77 5.83
C ALA A 72 -34.35 10.36 4.51
N SER A 73 -34.10 9.13 4.07
CA SER A 73 -34.90 8.47 3.06
C SER A 73 -35.67 7.32 3.69
N ALA A 74 -36.98 7.26 3.42
CA ALA A 74 -37.85 6.18 3.87
C ALA A 74 -38.50 5.46 2.67
N GLU A 75 -38.44 4.13 2.67
CA GLU A 75 -39.12 3.27 1.71
C GLU A 75 -40.25 2.51 2.40
N VAL A 76 -41.47 2.63 1.86
CA VAL A 76 -42.66 1.93 2.35
C VAL A 76 -43.42 1.37 1.15
N ASN A 77 -43.60 0.05 1.09
CA ASN A 77 -44.31 -0.66 0.01
C ASN A 77 -43.81 -0.28 -1.41
N GLY A 78 -42.49 -0.09 -1.58
CA GLY A 78 -41.86 0.31 -2.84
C GLY A 78 -41.93 1.81 -3.17
N ALA A 79 -42.71 2.60 -2.43
CA ALA A 79 -42.69 4.06 -2.55
C ALA A 79 -41.56 4.66 -1.69
N LYS A 80 -40.68 5.44 -2.30
CA LYS A 80 -39.58 6.16 -1.65
C LYS A 80 -39.99 7.61 -1.36
N ARG A 81 -39.68 8.10 -0.17
CA ARG A 81 -39.72 9.53 0.18
C ARG A 81 -38.39 9.98 0.78
N GLU A 82 -38.10 11.26 0.67
CA GLU A 82 -36.89 11.90 1.22
C GLU A 82 -37.30 13.15 2.01
N SER A 83 -36.56 13.47 3.07
CA SER A 83 -36.80 14.63 3.93
C SER A 83 -35.49 15.13 4.54
N GLU A 84 -35.31 16.44 4.55
CA GLU A 84 -34.18 17.12 5.18
C GLU A 84 -34.35 17.15 6.70
N LEU A 85 -33.33 16.70 7.44
CA LEU A 85 -33.36 16.66 8.90
C LEU A 85 -33.10 18.06 9.48
N ARG A 86 -33.97 18.45 10.42
CA ARG A 86 -33.94 19.74 11.13
C ARG A 86 -33.59 19.54 12.59
N GLU A 87 -33.13 20.62 13.23
CA GLU A 87 -32.86 20.67 14.68
C GLU A 87 -31.92 19.56 15.17
N GLY A 88 -31.02 19.08 14.30
CA GLY A 88 -30.09 18.02 14.62
C GLY A 88 -29.00 18.46 15.59
N LYS A 89 -28.81 17.69 16.66
CA LYS A 89 -27.81 17.94 17.71
C LYS A 89 -27.27 16.65 18.33
N MET A 90 -26.07 16.76 18.90
CA MET A 90 -25.40 15.75 19.73
C MET A 90 -25.28 16.23 21.17
N GLU A 91 -25.70 15.39 22.11
CA GLU A 91 -25.54 15.57 23.55
C GLU A 91 -24.88 14.30 24.12
N GLY A 92 -23.56 14.33 24.30
CA GLY A 92 -22.77 13.18 24.77
C GLY A 92 -22.75 12.02 23.76
N ASP A 93 -23.40 10.90 24.13
CA ASP A 93 -23.60 9.72 23.28
C ASP A 93 -24.98 9.67 22.59
N THR A 94 -25.76 10.74 22.72
CA THR A 94 -27.14 10.80 22.22
C THR A 94 -27.27 11.80 21.07
N VAL A 95 -27.72 11.32 19.91
CA VAL A 95 -28.13 12.14 18.77
C VAL A 95 -29.63 12.43 18.87
N SER A 96 -30.06 13.64 18.49
CA SER A 96 -31.47 13.92 18.25
C SER A 96 -31.66 14.79 17.02
N PHE A 97 -32.73 14.57 16.26
CA PHE A 97 -33.10 15.37 15.09
C PHE A 97 -34.59 15.22 14.77
N VAL A 98 -35.08 16.08 13.87
CA VAL A 98 -36.48 16.16 13.46
C VAL A 98 -36.60 15.94 11.96
N GLU A 99 -37.47 15.02 11.58
CA GLU A 99 -37.88 14.80 10.20
C GLU A 99 -39.27 15.44 10.00
N PRO A 100 -39.39 16.53 9.21
CA PRO A 100 -40.68 17.06 8.80
C PRO A 100 -41.32 16.14 7.75
N LEU A 101 -42.64 15.95 7.83
CA LEU A 101 -43.39 15.13 6.90
C LEU A 101 -44.76 15.76 6.62
N ASN A 102 -44.95 16.33 5.42
CA ASN A 102 -46.27 16.76 4.97
C ASN A 102 -47.06 15.56 4.41
N ILE A 103 -48.27 15.33 4.89
CA ILE A 103 -49.22 14.36 4.31
C ILE A 103 -50.52 15.09 4.03
N GLN A 104 -50.88 15.19 2.74
CA GLN A 104 -52.16 15.76 2.29
C GLN A 104 -52.41 17.18 2.82
N GLY A 105 -51.36 17.99 2.97
CA GLY A 105 -51.44 19.37 3.50
C GLY A 105 -51.27 19.48 5.01
N ASN A 106 -51.24 18.36 5.76
CA ASN A 106 -50.96 18.37 7.20
C ASN A 106 -49.46 18.18 7.46
N ASP A 107 -48.84 19.13 8.16
CA ASP A 107 -47.45 19.02 8.61
C ASP A 107 -47.34 18.16 9.88
N LEU A 108 -46.64 17.03 9.76
CA LEU A 108 -46.36 16.11 10.85
C LEU A 108 -44.88 16.18 11.22
N ARG A 109 -44.62 16.27 12.53
CA ARG A 109 -43.26 16.29 13.09
C ARG A 109 -42.90 14.89 13.59
N ILE A 110 -41.82 14.32 13.05
CA ILE A 110 -41.26 13.05 13.56
C ILE A 110 -39.95 13.38 14.28
N THR A 111 -39.89 13.09 15.57
CA THR A 111 -38.70 13.32 16.40
C THR A 111 -37.94 12.01 16.58
N TYR A 112 -36.62 12.06 16.44
CA TYR A 112 -35.72 10.94 16.69
C TYR A 112 -34.79 11.26 17.84
N PHE A 113 -34.60 10.29 18.73
CA PHE A 113 -33.53 10.24 19.74
C PHE A 113 -32.76 8.94 19.52
N GLY A 114 -31.44 9.00 19.42
CA GLY A 114 -30.60 7.84 19.11
C GLY A 114 -29.43 7.72 20.06
N LYS A 115 -29.33 6.59 20.77
CA LYS A 115 -28.13 6.30 21.57
C LYS A 115 -27.07 5.63 20.70
N VAL A 116 -25.91 6.26 20.58
CA VAL A 116 -24.81 5.84 19.70
C VAL A 116 -23.91 4.83 20.42
N SER A 117 -23.57 3.72 19.77
CA SER A 117 -22.60 2.75 20.27
C SER A 117 -21.80 2.16 19.10
N GLY A 118 -20.64 2.77 18.83
CA GLY A 118 -19.75 2.38 17.73
C GLY A 118 -20.40 2.47 16.35
N ASN A 119 -20.77 1.32 15.79
CA ASN A 119 -21.43 1.19 14.48
C ASN A 119 -22.94 0.92 14.57
N GLU A 120 -23.55 1.11 15.74
CA GLU A 120 -25.00 1.05 15.91
C GLU A 120 -25.54 2.34 16.55
N ILE A 121 -26.76 2.75 16.17
CA ILE A 121 -27.55 3.76 16.87
C ILE A 121 -28.87 3.12 17.26
N LYS A 122 -29.17 3.01 18.56
CA LYS A 122 -30.50 2.62 19.01
C LYS A 122 -31.42 3.84 18.96
N PHE A 123 -32.24 3.94 17.92
CA PHE A 123 -33.23 5.00 17.74
C PHE A 123 -34.54 4.71 18.47
N THR A 124 -35.06 5.73 19.13
CA THR A 124 -36.46 5.92 19.48
C THR A 124 -37.04 6.99 18.56
N ARG A 125 -38.08 6.61 17.80
CA ARG A 125 -38.77 7.44 16.80
C ARG A 125 -40.18 7.72 17.28
N GLN A 126 -40.50 9.00 17.50
CA GLN A 126 -41.80 9.49 17.92
C GLN A 126 -42.48 10.25 16.77
N VAL A 127 -43.74 9.93 16.47
CA VAL A 127 -44.53 10.52 15.39
C VAL A 127 -45.64 11.36 16.01
N GLY A 128 -45.40 12.66 16.22
CA GLY A 128 -46.27 13.53 17.02
C GLY A 128 -46.65 12.87 18.36
N ASP A 129 -47.95 12.89 18.68
CA ASP A 129 -48.53 12.18 19.84
C ASP A 129 -49.14 10.81 19.46
N PHE A 130 -48.92 10.34 18.22
CA PHE A 130 -49.64 9.19 17.65
C PHE A 130 -48.96 7.84 17.90
N ALA A 131 -47.62 7.79 17.88
CA ALA A 131 -46.87 6.54 18.04
C ALA A 131 -45.40 6.77 18.42
N THR A 132 -44.87 5.85 19.23
CA THR A 132 -43.44 5.71 19.52
C THR A 132 -42.98 4.32 19.09
N THR A 133 -41.84 4.24 18.41
CA THR A 133 -41.26 3.01 17.85
C THR A 133 -39.76 3.00 18.05
N GLU A 134 -39.16 1.87 18.41
CA GLU A 134 -37.70 1.70 18.49
C GLU A 134 -37.15 0.95 17.27
N ALA A 135 -35.91 1.23 16.88
CA ALA A 135 -35.13 0.42 15.94
C ALA A 135 -33.63 0.56 16.21
N VAL A 136 -32.85 -0.46 15.88
CA VAL A 136 -31.38 -0.34 15.81
C VAL A 136 -31.01 0.01 14.36
N ALA A 137 -30.42 1.19 14.16
CA ALA A 137 -29.73 1.51 12.92
C ALA A 137 -28.31 0.96 12.97
N LYS A 138 -27.84 0.44 11.84
CA LYS A 138 -26.44 0.03 11.66
C LYS A 138 -25.74 0.98 10.69
N ARG A 139 -24.50 1.37 11.00
CA ARG A 139 -23.67 2.19 10.12
C ARG A 139 -23.40 1.38 8.85
N GLU A 140 -23.79 1.91 7.72
CA GLU A 140 -23.39 1.39 6.43
C GLU A 140 -21.92 1.74 6.22
N SER A 141 -21.07 0.71 6.14
CA SER A 141 -19.69 0.85 5.65
C SER A 141 -19.74 1.59 4.32
N ALA A 142 -19.05 2.72 4.21
CA ALA A 142 -19.39 3.78 3.25
C ALA A 142 -19.27 3.36 1.78
N THR A 143 -20.33 2.76 1.22
CA THR A 143 -20.59 2.71 -0.21
C THR A 143 -21.01 4.10 -0.68
N ALA A 144 -20.02 4.91 -1.02
CA ALA A 144 -20.24 6.22 -1.63
C ALA A 144 -21.03 6.09 -2.95
N PRO A 145 -21.92 7.05 -3.28
CA PRO A 145 -22.65 7.04 -4.55
C PRO A 145 -21.70 7.15 -5.74
N ALA A 146 -22.19 6.77 -6.92
CA ALA A 146 -21.45 6.74 -8.19
C ALA A 146 -21.09 8.14 -8.73
N GLN A 147 -20.19 8.81 -8.03
CA GLN A 147 -19.26 9.79 -8.60
C GLN A 147 -18.32 9.05 -9.56
N PRO A 148 -17.77 9.69 -10.62
CA PRO A 148 -16.74 9.07 -11.45
C PRO A 148 -15.64 8.55 -10.53
N ALA A 149 -15.35 7.25 -10.61
CA ALA A 149 -14.55 6.56 -9.62
C ALA A 149 -13.28 7.37 -9.33
N PRO A 150 -13.03 7.78 -8.07
CA PRO A 150 -11.72 8.29 -7.71
C PRO A 150 -10.72 7.25 -8.19
N ALA A 151 -9.77 7.65 -9.03
CA ALA A 151 -8.73 6.75 -9.50
C ALA A 151 -8.20 6.02 -8.27
N ALA A 152 -8.20 4.68 -8.30
CA ALA A 152 -7.86 3.89 -7.13
C ALA A 152 -6.42 4.29 -6.75
N ASN A 153 -6.30 5.12 -5.71
CA ASN A 153 -5.04 5.77 -5.43
C ASN A 153 -4.16 4.78 -4.67
N ARG A 154 -2.91 4.67 -5.12
CA ARG A 154 -1.89 3.92 -4.40
C ARG A 154 -1.69 4.55 -3.02
N VAL A 155 -1.87 3.75 -1.97
CA VAL A 155 -1.72 4.19 -0.59
C VAL A 155 -0.33 3.80 -0.10
N ARG A 156 0.29 4.67 0.70
CA ARG A 156 1.60 4.44 1.31
C ARG A 156 1.58 4.98 2.74
N ILE A 157 1.75 4.11 3.72
CA ILE A 157 1.71 4.43 5.15
C ILE A 157 3.08 4.12 5.75
N LYS A 158 3.75 5.13 6.32
CA LYS A 158 4.97 4.97 7.11
C LYS A 158 4.56 4.69 8.56
N ALA A 159 4.58 3.42 8.95
CA ALA A 159 4.33 3.03 10.33
C ALA A 159 5.41 3.60 11.27
N GLY A 160 5.02 3.96 12.48
CA GLY A 160 5.92 4.51 13.49
C GLY A 160 6.22 6.02 13.39
N LYS A 161 5.83 6.71 12.31
CA LYS A 161 6.20 8.11 12.06
C LYS A 161 5.00 9.05 12.21
N SER A 162 5.14 10.15 12.96
CA SER A 162 4.05 11.13 13.17
C SER A 162 3.78 12.03 11.97
N GLU A 163 4.73 12.15 11.04
CA GLU A 163 4.68 13.06 9.88
C GLU A 163 4.86 12.29 8.56
N PRO A 164 4.30 12.77 7.44
CA PRO A 164 4.58 12.21 6.12
C PRO A 164 6.07 12.30 5.74
N VAL A 165 6.58 11.30 5.04
CA VAL A 165 7.98 11.24 4.54
C VAL A 165 8.02 10.99 3.05
N LYS A 166 9.17 11.25 2.42
CA LYS A 166 9.43 10.83 1.03
C LYS A 166 10.46 9.71 1.01
N ASP A 167 10.29 8.76 0.09
CA ASP A 167 11.33 7.78 -0.23
C ASP A 167 12.36 8.34 -1.23
N ALA A 168 13.41 7.57 -1.53
CA ALA A 168 14.48 7.97 -2.45
C ALA A 168 13.96 8.20 -3.89
N GLU A 169 12.86 7.54 -4.25
CA GLU A 169 12.14 7.71 -5.51
C GLU A 169 11.18 8.92 -5.51
N GLY A 170 11.11 9.67 -4.40
CA GLY A 170 10.32 10.89 -4.25
C GLY A 170 8.83 10.68 -3.96
N ASN A 171 8.38 9.44 -3.77
CA ASN A 171 6.99 9.14 -3.42
C ASN A 171 6.67 9.64 -2.01
N LEU A 172 5.50 10.24 -1.84
CA LEU A 172 4.98 10.57 -0.51
C LEU A 172 4.43 9.30 0.18
N TRP A 173 4.90 9.07 1.40
CA TRP A 173 4.33 8.14 2.38
C TRP A 173 3.66 8.96 3.47
N LEU A 174 2.40 8.64 3.77
CA LEU A 174 1.64 9.28 4.84
C LEU A 174 2.19 8.85 6.21
N ALA A 175 1.91 9.64 7.25
CA ALA A 175 2.20 9.31 8.64
C ALA A 175 1.53 7.99 9.09
N ASP A 176 1.82 7.57 10.32
CA ASP A 176 1.19 6.42 10.97
C ASP A 176 -0.30 6.69 11.23
N GLN A 177 -1.15 5.91 10.57
CA GLN A 177 -2.61 5.95 10.68
C GLN A 177 -3.22 4.64 10.15
N GLY A 178 -4.49 4.40 10.45
CA GLY A 178 -5.20 3.17 10.07
C GLY A 178 -4.87 1.95 10.94
N PHE A 179 -4.02 2.10 11.96
CA PHE A 179 -3.67 1.04 12.91
C PHE A 179 -4.55 1.04 14.17
N GLU A 180 -4.78 -0.15 14.71
CA GLU A 180 -5.48 -0.42 15.97
C GLU A 180 -4.51 -1.11 16.94
N GLY A 181 -4.47 -0.64 18.19
CA GLY A 181 -3.55 -1.14 19.21
C GLY A 181 -2.07 -0.78 18.97
N GLY A 182 -1.20 -1.15 19.92
CA GLY A 182 0.24 -1.01 19.79
C GLY A 182 0.84 0.37 20.03
N GLN A 183 2.15 0.47 19.81
CA GLN A 183 2.99 1.63 20.08
C GLN A 183 3.93 1.91 18.89
N THR A 184 4.53 3.10 18.87
CA THR A 184 5.49 3.54 17.85
C THR A 184 6.86 3.80 18.43
N ILE A 185 7.91 3.61 17.63
CA ILE A 185 9.28 3.98 17.98
C ILE A 185 10.07 4.41 16.75
N GLU A 186 10.93 5.41 16.94
CA GLU A 186 11.87 5.91 15.92
C GLU A 186 13.31 5.64 16.35
N ARG A 187 14.16 5.32 15.37
CA ARG A 187 15.60 5.03 15.51
C ARG A 187 16.33 5.70 14.35
N PRO A 188 16.53 7.04 14.37
CA PRO A 188 16.97 7.81 13.20
C PRO A 188 18.39 7.44 12.71
N ASP A 189 19.27 7.00 13.59
CA ASP A 189 20.70 6.84 13.28
C ASP A 189 21.09 5.46 12.73
N ILE A 190 20.17 4.48 12.73
CA ILE A 190 20.49 3.13 12.26
C ILE A 190 20.67 3.07 10.74
N GLN A 191 21.65 2.29 10.31
CA GLN A 191 21.84 1.93 8.91
C GLN A 191 20.97 0.73 8.58
N ILE A 192 20.25 0.78 7.45
CA ILE A 192 19.38 -0.32 7.00
C ILE A 192 19.88 -0.80 5.64
N ALA A 193 20.27 -2.07 5.58
CA ALA A 193 20.70 -2.73 4.36
C ALA A 193 19.49 -3.23 3.53
N ASN A 194 19.76 -3.66 2.29
CA ASN A 194 18.76 -4.15 1.32
C ASN A 194 17.68 -3.12 0.90
N THR A 195 17.94 -1.81 1.06
CA THR A 195 17.01 -0.74 0.66
C THR A 195 17.77 0.47 0.13
N LYS A 196 17.16 1.22 -0.80
CA LYS A 196 17.61 2.57 -1.19
C LYS A 196 16.99 3.67 -0.33
N SER A 197 15.95 3.31 0.43
CA SER A 197 15.11 4.21 1.22
C SER A 197 15.14 3.78 2.69
N PRO A 198 16.25 3.97 3.42
CA PRO A 198 16.42 3.50 4.80
C PRO A 198 15.47 4.21 5.78
N ASP A 199 15.06 5.44 5.48
CA ASP A 199 14.09 6.21 6.29
C ASP A 199 12.71 5.53 6.41
N LEU A 200 12.36 4.66 5.45
CA LEU A 200 11.15 3.84 5.55
C LEU A 200 11.22 2.78 6.67
N TYR A 201 12.40 2.45 7.17
CA TYR A 201 12.66 1.39 8.16
C TYR A 201 13.22 1.92 9.49
N ARG A 202 13.63 3.20 9.55
CA ARG A 202 14.08 3.90 10.78
C ARG A 202 12.96 4.24 11.78
N ALA A 203 11.73 3.85 11.49
CA ALA A 203 10.63 3.87 12.44
C ALA A 203 9.78 2.61 12.25
N GLU A 204 9.16 2.15 13.32
CA GLU A 204 8.24 1.01 13.30
C GLU A 204 7.05 1.26 14.22
N ARG A 205 5.92 0.62 13.90
CA ARG A 205 4.88 0.34 14.87
C ARG A 205 5.09 -1.08 15.37
N TYR A 206 4.84 -1.33 16.65
CA TYR A 206 4.91 -2.65 17.26
C TYR A 206 3.73 -2.89 18.21
N SER A 207 3.46 -4.15 18.58
CA SER A 207 2.34 -4.57 19.44
C SER A 207 0.94 -4.19 18.92
N MET A 208 0.78 -3.97 17.61
CA MET A 208 -0.52 -3.63 17.03
C MET A 208 -1.40 -4.86 16.84
N ASP A 209 -2.72 -4.67 16.90
CA ASP A 209 -3.71 -5.72 16.65
C ASP A 209 -4.08 -5.79 15.16
N SER A 210 -4.32 -4.63 14.55
CA SER A 210 -4.73 -4.56 13.14
C SER A 210 -4.28 -3.30 12.43
N PHE A 211 -4.29 -3.36 11.10
CA PHE A 211 -4.29 -2.23 10.19
C PHE A 211 -5.51 -2.34 9.27
N SER A 212 -6.18 -1.23 9.03
CA SER A 212 -7.41 -1.16 8.26
C SER A 212 -7.41 0.12 7.42
N TRP A 213 -7.53 -0.02 6.10
CA TRP A 213 -7.55 1.13 5.19
C TRP A 213 -8.73 1.08 4.22
N PRO A 214 -9.55 2.15 4.11
CA PRO A 214 -10.66 2.21 3.18
C PRO A 214 -10.14 2.27 1.74
N VAL A 215 -10.68 1.40 0.88
CA VAL A 215 -10.35 1.33 -0.54
C VAL A 215 -11.61 1.07 -1.36
N PRO A 216 -11.67 1.44 -2.65
CA PRO A 216 -12.65 0.87 -3.56
C PRO A 216 -12.65 -0.66 -3.54
N ASN A 217 -13.79 -1.29 -3.86
CA ASN A 217 -13.80 -2.71 -4.14
C ASN A 217 -12.95 -3.00 -5.39
N GLY A 218 -12.18 -4.09 -5.36
CA GLY A 218 -11.26 -4.45 -6.45
C GLY A 218 -10.07 -5.26 -5.97
N LYS A 219 -9.16 -5.57 -6.90
CA LYS A 219 -7.94 -6.34 -6.62
C LYS A 219 -6.79 -5.40 -6.25
N TYR A 220 -5.93 -5.83 -5.34
CA TYR A 220 -4.85 -5.04 -4.78
C TYR A 220 -3.60 -5.90 -4.53
N ALA A 221 -2.42 -5.34 -4.79
CA ALA A 221 -1.16 -5.85 -4.26
C ALA A 221 -0.84 -5.05 -2.99
N VAL A 222 -0.86 -5.71 -1.85
CA VAL A 222 -0.50 -5.14 -0.55
C VAL A 222 0.94 -5.51 -0.25
N LYS A 223 1.81 -4.53 -0.07
CA LYS A 223 3.18 -4.75 0.38
C LYS A 223 3.34 -4.40 1.85
N LEU A 224 3.93 -5.31 2.59
CA LEU A 224 4.25 -5.15 4.00
C LEU A 224 5.77 -5.05 4.14
N HIS A 225 6.25 -3.92 4.65
CA HIS A 225 7.67 -3.61 4.78
C HIS A 225 8.13 -3.88 6.22
N PHE A 226 9.13 -4.74 6.36
CA PHE A 226 9.69 -5.16 7.63
C PHE A 226 11.22 -5.03 7.64
N ALA A 227 11.78 -4.74 8.81
CA ALA A 227 13.19 -4.88 9.15
C ALA A 227 13.25 -5.11 10.65
N GLU A 228 14.04 -6.06 11.13
CA GLU A 228 14.24 -6.20 12.58
C GLU A 228 15.15 -5.07 13.06
N THR A 229 14.58 -4.09 13.77
CA THR A 229 15.31 -2.91 14.25
C THR A 229 15.40 -2.81 15.77
N PHE A 230 14.83 -3.76 16.52
CA PHE A 230 15.00 -3.82 17.97
C PHE A 230 16.28 -4.59 18.34
N GLU A 231 17.20 -3.91 19.02
CA GLU A 231 18.50 -4.46 19.44
C GLU A 231 18.41 -5.66 20.40
N GLY A 232 17.27 -5.86 21.08
CA GLY A 232 17.02 -7.04 21.89
C GLY A 232 16.87 -8.34 21.08
N ILE A 233 16.60 -8.23 19.77
CA ILE A 233 16.58 -9.36 18.85
C ILE A 233 17.97 -9.52 18.23
N THR A 234 18.56 -10.69 18.47
CA THR A 234 19.95 -11.04 18.16
C THR A 234 20.08 -12.32 17.34
N GLY A 235 18.96 -12.99 17.02
CA GLY A 235 18.94 -14.23 16.25
C GLY A 235 17.53 -14.70 15.87
N PRO A 236 17.44 -15.76 15.05
CA PRO A 236 16.17 -16.34 14.63
C PRO A 236 15.40 -16.93 15.81
N GLY A 237 14.07 -16.98 15.69
CA GLY A 237 13.14 -17.50 16.68
C GLY A 237 12.84 -16.55 17.85
N GLN A 238 13.55 -15.42 17.96
CA GLN A 238 13.39 -14.47 19.08
C GLN A 238 12.23 -13.47 18.86
N ARG A 239 11.88 -13.15 17.60
CA ARG A 239 10.60 -12.52 17.25
C ARG A 239 9.89 -13.36 16.20
N VAL A 240 8.74 -13.90 16.57
CA VAL A 240 7.87 -14.71 15.71
C VAL A 240 6.44 -14.27 15.93
N PHE A 241 5.74 -13.91 14.86
CA PHE A 241 4.32 -13.59 14.92
C PHE A 241 3.61 -14.15 13.68
N SER A 242 2.28 -14.17 13.69
CA SER A 242 1.50 -14.45 12.48
C SER A 242 0.81 -13.16 12.02
N TYR A 243 0.51 -13.06 10.73
CA TYR A 243 -0.38 -12.01 10.23
C TYR A 243 -1.34 -12.55 9.17
N ASN A 244 -2.43 -11.85 8.94
CA ASN A 244 -3.42 -12.17 7.92
C ASN A 244 -3.70 -10.94 7.07
N VAL A 245 -3.73 -11.07 5.75
CA VAL A 245 -4.11 -10.00 4.80
C VAL A 245 -5.36 -10.46 4.03
N GLN A 246 -6.52 -9.87 4.33
CA GLN A 246 -7.80 -10.22 3.65
C GLN A 246 -8.02 -11.74 3.51
N GLY A 247 -7.86 -12.50 4.59
CA GLY A 247 -8.00 -13.96 4.62
C GLY A 247 -6.71 -14.75 4.38
N HIS A 248 -5.68 -14.16 3.78
CA HIS A 248 -4.40 -14.84 3.50
C HIS A 248 -3.52 -14.86 4.75
N GLU A 249 -3.37 -16.03 5.38
CA GLU A 249 -2.67 -16.22 6.65
C GLU A 249 -1.19 -16.59 6.46
N PHE A 250 -0.30 -15.87 7.14
CA PHE A 250 1.14 -16.08 7.19
C PHE A 250 1.52 -16.46 8.62
N LYS A 251 1.72 -17.76 8.85
CA LYS A 251 2.05 -18.32 10.18
C LYS A 251 3.55 -18.26 10.45
N ASP A 252 3.87 -18.12 11.73
CA ASP A 252 5.23 -18.26 12.26
C ASP A 252 6.26 -17.41 11.50
N PHE A 253 5.86 -16.19 11.15
CA PHE A 253 6.67 -15.22 10.45
C PHE A 253 7.75 -14.65 11.37
N ASP A 254 9.00 -14.86 10.95
CA ASP A 254 10.20 -14.38 11.60
C ASP A 254 10.91 -13.38 10.65
N VAL A 255 10.97 -12.12 11.08
CA VAL A 255 11.57 -11.03 10.29
C VAL A 255 13.07 -11.24 10.11
N TRP A 256 13.77 -11.75 11.12
CA TRP A 256 15.21 -12.01 11.08
C TRP A 256 15.54 -13.06 10.03
N VAL A 257 14.79 -14.17 10.00
CA VAL A 257 14.95 -15.24 9.00
C VAL A 257 14.65 -14.72 7.59
N LYS A 258 13.59 -13.92 7.43
CA LYS A 258 13.14 -13.40 6.13
C LYS A 258 14.07 -12.32 5.56
N ALA A 259 14.60 -11.42 6.39
CA ALA A 259 15.53 -10.37 5.99
C ALA A 259 17.00 -10.84 5.93
N GLY A 260 17.31 -11.98 6.56
CA GLY A 260 18.67 -12.51 6.70
C GLY A 260 19.51 -11.78 7.75
N GLY A 261 18.89 -11.37 8.86
CA GLY A 261 19.53 -10.64 9.97
C GLY A 261 18.77 -9.39 10.42
N SER A 262 19.25 -8.75 11.50
CA SER A 262 18.81 -7.41 11.91
C SER A 262 19.23 -6.33 10.91
N LEU A 263 18.57 -5.16 10.99
CA LEU A 263 18.88 -3.96 10.22
C LEU A 263 18.88 -4.18 8.69
N ARG A 264 18.03 -5.09 8.22
CA ARG A 264 17.88 -5.46 6.81
C ARG A 264 16.42 -5.33 6.40
N ALA A 265 16.17 -4.63 5.31
CA ALA A 265 14.84 -4.52 4.74
C ALA A 265 14.38 -5.85 4.10
N TYR A 266 13.10 -6.16 4.32
CA TYR A 266 12.34 -7.21 3.69
C TYR A 266 10.96 -6.67 3.30
N VAL A 267 10.41 -7.14 2.17
CA VAL A 267 9.10 -6.73 1.68
C VAL A 267 8.32 -7.98 1.27
N GLU A 268 7.24 -8.29 1.98
CA GLU A 268 6.27 -9.29 1.54
C GLU A 268 5.25 -8.62 0.61
N THR A 269 4.84 -9.27 -0.48
CA THR A 269 3.77 -8.78 -1.37
C THR A 269 2.64 -9.79 -1.43
N VAL A 270 1.44 -9.38 -1.02
CA VAL A 270 0.24 -10.21 -0.98
C VAL A 270 -0.80 -9.65 -1.93
N ASN A 271 -1.21 -10.44 -2.92
CA ASN A 271 -2.31 -10.07 -3.83
C ASN A 271 -3.64 -10.47 -3.20
N VAL A 272 -4.55 -9.52 -3.05
CA VAL A 272 -5.84 -9.68 -2.36
C VAL A 272 -6.97 -8.98 -3.10
N GLU A 273 -8.22 -9.25 -2.69
CA GLU A 273 -9.40 -8.57 -3.18
C GLU A 273 -10.13 -7.87 -2.01
N ALA A 274 -10.52 -6.61 -2.22
CA ALA A 274 -11.41 -5.87 -1.34
C ALA A 274 -12.84 -6.03 -1.86
N THR A 275 -13.70 -6.65 -1.06
CA THR A 275 -15.12 -6.91 -1.40
C THR A 275 -16.09 -6.08 -0.54
N ASN A 276 -15.58 -5.46 0.52
CA ASN A 276 -16.31 -4.72 1.56
C ASN A 276 -15.76 -3.30 1.80
N GLY A 277 -15.08 -2.71 0.81
CA GLY A 277 -14.58 -1.33 0.83
C GLY A 277 -13.36 -1.10 1.72
N ILE A 278 -12.67 -2.16 2.15
CA ILE A 278 -11.57 -2.07 3.12
C ILE A 278 -10.54 -3.17 2.86
N ILE A 279 -9.26 -2.85 3.03
CA ILE A 279 -8.21 -3.84 3.23
C ILE A 279 -7.89 -3.88 4.71
N LYS A 280 -8.04 -5.08 5.30
CA LYS A 280 -7.65 -5.37 6.67
C LYS A 280 -6.42 -6.28 6.70
N VAL A 281 -5.47 -5.90 7.54
CA VAL A 281 -4.36 -6.73 8.01
C VAL A 281 -4.55 -6.96 9.51
N THR A 282 -4.44 -8.18 10.00
CA THR A 282 -4.40 -8.46 11.45
C THR A 282 -3.07 -9.10 11.81
N PHE A 283 -2.58 -8.79 13.00
CA PHE A 283 -1.33 -9.32 13.54
C PHE A 283 -1.65 -10.19 14.77
N THR A 284 -0.82 -11.20 15.04
CA THR A 284 -1.04 -12.13 16.16
C THR A 284 0.32 -12.52 16.76
N PRO A 285 0.63 -12.10 18.00
CA PRO A 285 1.89 -12.44 18.66
C PRO A 285 2.06 -13.95 18.84
N LYS A 286 3.30 -14.43 18.83
CA LYS A 286 3.66 -15.78 19.27
C LYS A 286 4.90 -15.78 20.17
N VAL A 287 5.98 -15.13 19.74
CA VAL A 287 7.19 -14.86 20.51
C VAL A 287 7.57 -13.40 20.24
N GLU A 288 7.64 -12.58 21.29
CA GLU A 288 7.78 -11.12 21.18
C GLU A 288 6.63 -10.47 20.35
N ASN A 289 6.59 -9.14 20.34
CA ASN A 289 5.53 -8.36 19.72
C ASN A 289 5.62 -8.35 18.18
N PRO A 290 4.49 -8.36 17.46
CA PRO A 290 4.46 -8.03 16.02
C PRO A 290 5.03 -6.64 15.77
N GLN A 291 5.62 -6.43 14.60
CA GLN A 291 6.11 -5.12 14.16
C GLN A 291 5.90 -4.92 12.66
N ILE A 292 5.82 -3.67 12.22
CA ILE A 292 5.88 -3.30 10.80
C ILE A 292 6.46 -1.89 10.62
N ASN A 293 7.20 -1.68 9.54
CA ASN A 293 7.83 -0.39 9.24
C ASN A 293 7.03 0.45 8.23
N ALA A 294 6.38 -0.18 7.25
CA ALA A 294 5.53 0.52 6.28
C ALA A 294 4.54 -0.42 5.57
N ILE A 295 3.48 0.15 4.99
CA ILE A 295 2.47 -0.56 4.18
C ILE A 295 2.24 0.20 2.87
N GLU A 296 2.32 -0.48 1.72
CA GLU A 296 1.90 0.05 0.42
C GLU A 296 0.70 -0.74 -0.10
N ILE A 297 -0.39 -0.08 -0.51
CA ILE A 297 -1.55 -0.70 -1.16
C ILE A 297 -1.59 -0.22 -2.60
N ILE A 298 -1.44 -1.15 -3.54
CA ILE A 298 -1.40 -0.88 -4.98
C ILE A 298 -2.62 -1.52 -5.66
N PRO A 299 -3.63 -0.75 -6.08
CA PRO A 299 -4.73 -1.29 -6.88
C PRO A 299 -4.21 -1.97 -8.15
N GLN A 300 -4.72 -3.17 -8.39
CA GLN A 300 -4.53 -3.95 -9.59
C GLN A 300 -5.77 -3.72 -10.47
N ALA A 301 -5.56 -3.38 -11.74
CA ALA A 301 -6.68 -3.17 -12.65
C ALA A 301 -7.49 -4.47 -12.81
N THR A 302 -8.75 -4.47 -12.37
CA THR A 302 -9.71 -5.52 -12.66
C THR A 302 -10.08 -5.47 -14.14
N ALA A 303 -9.56 -6.41 -14.93
CA ALA A 303 -9.90 -6.56 -16.33
C ALA A 303 -11.29 -7.21 -16.51
N GLU A 304 -12.37 -6.47 -16.20
CA GLU A 304 -13.73 -6.85 -16.58
C GLU A 304 -14.52 -5.70 -17.22
N ALA A 305 -15.40 -6.10 -18.15
CA ALA A 305 -16.00 -5.29 -19.19
C ALA A 305 -16.82 -4.08 -18.70
N SER A 306 -16.24 -2.89 -18.86
CA SER A 306 -16.97 -1.72 -19.34
C SER A 306 -16.26 -1.19 -20.59
N ALA A 307 -17.02 -0.64 -21.55
CA ALA A 307 -16.44 -0.20 -22.84
C ALA A 307 -15.29 0.79 -22.58
N PRO A 308 -14.10 0.59 -23.20
CA PRO A 308 -12.90 1.24 -22.73
C PRO A 308 -12.98 2.76 -22.93
N ALA A 309 -13.01 3.50 -21.82
CA ALA A 309 -12.35 4.79 -21.80
C ALA A 309 -10.89 4.53 -22.24
N PRO A 310 -10.35 5.28 -23.22
CA PRO A 310 -9.12 4.89 -23.89
C PRO A 310 -8.00 4.74 -22.87
N ALA A 311 -7.46 3.51 -22.77
CA ALA A 311 -6.28 3.24 -21.99
C ALA A 311 -5.17 4.22 -22.41
N PRO A 312 -4.30 4.69 -21.48
CA PRO A 312 -3.17 5.53 -21.86
C PRO A 312 -2.39 4.80 -22.95
N ALA A 313 -2.42 5.34 -24.17
CA ALA A 313 -1.99 4.60 -25.35
C ALA A 313 -0.57 4.06 -25.11
N ALA A 314 -0.44 2.74 -25.12
CA ALA A 314 0.84 2.10 -24.92
C ALA A 314 1.80 2.66 -25.98
N LYS A 315 2.99 3.08 -25.55
CA LYS A 315 3.96 3.76 -26.41
C LYS A 315 5.03 2.77 -26.83
N THR A 316 5.45 2.86 -28.08
CA THR A 316 6.69 2.23 -28.53
C THR A 316 7.86 2.72 -27.70
N VAL A 317 8.62 1.78 -27.14
CA VAL A 317 9.87 2.02 -26.41
C VAL A 317 11.02 1.49 -27.25
N ARG A 318 12.13 2.23 -27.27
CA ARG A 318 13.35 1.88 -27.98
C ARG A 318 14.55 2.23 -27.13
N ILE A 319 15.40 1.27 -26.83
CA ILE A 319 16.59 1.42 -25.99
C ILE A 319 17.82 1.08 -26.84
N LYS A 320 18.75 2.04 -26.97
CA LYS A 320 20.05 1.80 -27.59
C LYS A 320 21.03 1.38 -26.49
N ALA A 321 21.22 0.07 -26.34
CA ALA A 321 22.20 -0.46 -25.40
C ALA A 321 23.62 0.02 -25.77
N GLY A 322 24.45 0.27 -24.78
CA GLY A 322 25.82 0.76 -24.96
C GLY A 322 25.99 2.28 -25.15
N LYS A 323 24.92 3.07 -25.36
CA LYS A 323 24.99 4.52 -25.58
C LYS A 323 24.63 5.32 -24.34
N SER A 324 25.42 6.35 -24.00
CA SER A 324 25.12 7.24 -22.87
C SER A 324 24.01 8.26 -23.14
N GLU A 325 23.75 8.59 -24.41
CA GLU A 325 22.78 9.61 -24.82
C GLU A 325 21.75 9.05 -25.81
N PRO A 326 20.52 9.59 -25.86
CA PRO A 326 19.53 9.21 -26.86
C PRO A 326 20.01 9.50 -28.29
N VAL A 327 19.67 8.61 -29.23
CA VAL A 327 20.02 8.72 -30.64
C VAL A 327 18.79 8.67 -31.53
N LYS A 328 18.94 9.05 -32.80
CA LYS A 328 17.90 8.99 -33.82
C LYS A 328 18.35 8.08 -34.96
N ASP A 329 17.52 7.15 -35.40
CA ASP A 329 17.83 6.32 -36.58
C ASP A 329 17.50 7.03 -37.90
N ALA A 330 17.81 6.38 -39.03
CA ALA A 330 17.60 6.95 -40.38
C ALA A 330 16.11 7.18 -40.70
N GLU A 331 15.22 6.37 -40.14
CA GLU A 331 13.76 6.53 -40.24
C GLU A 331 13.20 7.61 -39.28
N GLY A 332 14.04 8.20 -38.43
CA GLY A 332 13.68 9.29 -37.53
C GLY A 332 13.09 8.85 -36.19
N ASN A 333 13.14 7.56 -35.85
CA ASN A 333 12.75 7.08 -34.53
C ASN A 333 13.77 7.52 -33.48
N VAL A 334 13.28 7.95 -32.31
CA VAL A 334 14.14 8.20 -31.15
C VAL A 334 14.37 6.89 -30.40
N TRP A 335 15.64 6.58 -30.17
CA TRP A 335 16.12 5.52 -29.29
C TRP A 335 16.67 6.18 -28.03
N LEU A 336 16.17 5.77 -26.87
CA LEU A 336 16.67 6.24 -25.60
C LEU A 336 18.09 5.70 -25.34
N ALA A 337 18.83 6.39 -24.49
CA ALA A 337 20.12 5.93 -23.96
C ALA A 337 20.03 4.54 -23.29
N ASP A 338 21.17 3.97 -22.92
CA ASP A 338 21.27 2.75 -22.14
C ASP A 338 20.70 2.95 -20.73
N GLN A 339 19.59 2.26 -20.44
CA GLN A 339 18.90 2.26 -19.16
C GLN A 339 17.99 1.03 -19.05
N GLY A 340 17.50 0.74 -17.84
CA GLY A 340 16.65 -0.42 -17.56
C GLY A 340 17.41 -1.73 -17.40
N PHE A 341 18.74 -1.74 -17.56
CA PHE A 341 19.59 -2.91 -17.37
C PHE A 341 20.09 -3.06 -15.93
N GLU A 342 20.26 -4.31 -15.49
CA GLU A 342 20.95 -4.69 -14.27
C GLU A 342 22.27 -5.41 -14.63
N GLY A 343 23.36 -5.06 -13.96
CA GLY A 343 24.69 -5.62 -14.23
C GLY A 343 25.31 -5.19 -15.56
N GLY A 344 26.51 -5.71 -15.84
CA GLY A 344 27.21 -5.54 -17.11
C GLY A 344 27.89 -4.20 -17.38
N GLN A 345 28.54 -4.14 -18.53
CA GLN A 345 29.37 -3.04 -19.01
C GLN A 345 28.95 -2.61 -20.43
N THR A 346 29.36 -1.42 -20.84
CA THR A 346 29.07 -0.87 -22.18
C THR A 346 30.36 -0.66 -22.96
N ILE A 347 30.28 -0.72 -24.29
CA ILE A 347 31.37 -0.37 -25.19
C ILE A 347 30.83 0.18 -26.52
N GLU A 348 31.54 1.16 -27.06
CA GLU A 348 31.26 1.75 -28.38
C GLU A 348 32.39 1.44 -29.35
N ARG A 349 32.02 1.22 -30.62
CA ARG A 349 32.92 0.94 -31.75
C ARG A 349 32.41 1.73 -32.98
N PRO A 350 32.67 3.05 -33.07
CA PRO A 350 32.03 3.92 -34.05
C PRO A 350 32.36 3.61 -35.51
N ASP A 351 33.53 3.04 -35.79
CA ASP A 351 34.06 2.92 -37.16
C ASP A 351 33.74 1.58 -37.86
N ILE A 352 33.23 0.59 -37.12
CA ILE A 352 32.96 -0.75 -37.67
C ILE A 352 31.80 -0.72 -38.68
N GLN A 353 31.93 -1.53 -39.73
CA GLN A 353 30.89 -1.70 -40.74
C GLN A 353 29.98 -2.86 -40.32
N ILE A 354 28.67 -2.63 -40.26
CA ILE A 354 27.69 -3.64 -39.89
C ILE A 354 26.83 -4.00 -41.10
N ALA A 355 26.88 -5.26 -41.50
CA ALA A 355 26.08 -5.82 -42.58
C ALA A 355 24.68 -6.26 -42.08
N ASN A 356 23.79 -6.62 -43.02
CA ASN A 356 22.40 -7.02 -42.79
C ASN A 356 21.48 -5.96 -42.12
N THR A 357 21.89 -4.68 -42.09
CA THR A 357 21.09 -3.59 -41.53
C THR A 357 21.13 -2.35 -42.42
N LYS A 358 20.08 -1.53 -42.35
CA LYS A 358 20.05 -0.16 -42.88
C LYS A 358 20.53 0.87 -41.85
N ASN A 359 20.53 0.48 -40.57
CA ASN A 359 20.91 1.30 -39.42
C ASN A 359 22.12 0.67 -38.72
N PRO A 360 23.36 0.85 -39.24
CA PRO A 360 24.57 0.29 -38.62
C PRO A 360 24.86 0.90 -37.24
N ASP A 361 24.49 2.17 -37.02
CA ASP A 361 24.69 2.88 -35.75
C ASP A 361 23.97 2.24 -34.56
N LEU A 362 22.88 1.49 -34.81
CA LEU A 362 22.19 0.72 -33.77
C LEU A 362 23.04 -0.45 -33.23
N TYR A 363 24.08 -0.86 -33.94
CA TYR A 363 24.94 -2.00 -33.61
C TYR A 363 26.39 -1.60 -33.29
N ARG A 364 26.77 -0.34 -33.53
CA ARG A 364 28.09 0.24 -33.19
C ARG A 364 28.31 0.53 -31.69
N ALA A 365 27.36 0.12 -30.86
CA ALA A 365 27.53 0.08 -29.41
C ALA A 365 26.77 -1.13 -28.86
N GLU A 366 27.26 -1.71 -27.77
CA GLU A 366 26.66 -2.85 -27.10
C GLU A 366 26.75 -2.72 -25.58
N ARG A 367 25.86 -3.40 -24.88
CA ARG A 367 26.00 -3.79 -23.48
C ARG A 367 26.33 -5.27 -23.42
N TYR A 368 27.25 -5.65 -22.55
CA TYR A 368 27.66 -7.04 -22.32
C TYR A 368 27.76 -7.35 -20.82
N SER A 369 27.80 -8.64 -20.45
CA SER A 369 27.89 -9.11 -19.05
C SER A 369 26.74 -8.69 -18.13
N MET A 370 25.58 -8.33 -18.70
CA MET A 370 24.39 -7.92 -17.93
C MET A 370 23.56 -9.13 -17.49
N ASP A 371 22.85 -8.96 -16.37
CA ASP A 371 21.99 -9.99 -15.78
C ASP A 371 20.55 -9.88 -16.28
N SER A 372 20.04 -8.65 -16.40
CA SER A 372 18.63 -8.41 -16.73
C SER A 372 18.41 -7.08 -17.45
N PHE A 373 17.24 -6.97 -18.08
CA PHE A 373 16.62 -5.73 -18.52
C PHE A 373 15.16 -5.71 -18.06
N SER A 374 14.69 -4.60 -17.50
CA SER A 374 13.31 -4.41 -17.07
C SER A 374 12.80 -3.03 -17.48
N TRP A 375 11.64 -2.98 -18.13
CA TRP A 375 11.02 -1.72 -18.56
C TRP A 375 9.53 -1.63 -18.18
N PRO A 376 9.08 -0.56 -17.50
CA PRO A 376 7.67 -0.40 -17.13
C PRO A 376 6.81 -0.13 -18.37
N VAL A 377 5.71 -0.87 -18.50
CA VAL A 377 4.73 -0.74 -19.59
C VAL A 377 3.29 -0.89 -19.04
N PRO A 378 2.26 -0.37 -19.72
CA PRO A 378 0.89 -0.79 -19.47
C PRO A 378 0.72 -2.31 -19.63
N ASN A 379 -0.22 -2.92 -18.90
CA ASN A 379 -0.58 -4.31 -19.16
C ASN A 379 -1.13 -4.45 -20.59
N GLY A 380 -0.76 -5.52 -21.29
CA GLY A 380 -1.15 -5.75 -22.68
C GLY A 380 -0.16 -6.61 -23.44
N LYS A 381 -0.42 -6.77 -24.74
CA LYS A 381 0.41 -7.56 -25.67
C LYS A 381 1.45 -6.68 -26.35
N TYR A 382 2.65 -7.22 -26.50
CA TYR A 382 3.81 -6.52 -27.06
C TYR A 382 4.59 -7.42 -28.01
N VAL A 383 5.15 -6.82 -29.06
CA VAL A 383 6.29 -7.37 -29.79
C VAL A 383 7.55 -6.80 -29.16
N VAL A 384 8.35 -7.65 -28.52
CA VAL A 384 9.71 -7.31 -28.10
C VAL A 384 10.66 -7.72 -29.21
N LYS A 385 11.54 -6.81 -29.62
CA LYS A 385 12.65 -7.13 -30.52
C LYS A 385 13.98 -6.93 -29.82
N LEU A 386 14.84 -7.93 -29.91
CA LEU A 386 16.19 -7.91 -29.36
C LEU A 386 17.18 -7.85 -30.51
N HIS A 387 17.99 -6.79 -30.55
CA HIS A 387 18.94 -6.52 -31.61
C HIS A 387 20.35 -6.97 -31.20
N PHE A 388 20.94 -7.83 -32.00
CA PHE A 388 22.25 -8.40 -31.78
C PHE A 388 23.14 -8.26 -33.04
N ALA A 389 24.43 -8.05 -32.84
CA ALA A 389 25.49 -8.25 -33.81
C ALA A 389 26.74 -8.62 -33.02
N GLU A 390 27.48 -9.64 -33.43
CA GLU A 390 28.76 -9.93 -32.79
C GLU A 390 29.78 -8.87 -33.23
N THR A 391 30.16 -7.98 -32.31
CA THR A 391 31.10 -6.88 -32.61
C THR A 391 32.40 -6.94 -31.82
N PHE A 392 32.62 -7.99 -31.02
CA PHE A 392 33.89 -8.22 -30.35
C PHE A 392 34.82 -9.06 -31.23
N GLU A 393 35.99 -8.50 -31.58
CA GLU A 393 36.99 -9.13 -32.47
C GLU A 393 37.60 -10.42 -31.91
N GLY A 394 37.48 -10.67 -30.60
CA GLY A 394 37.88 -11.93 -29.98
C GLY A 394 36.98 -13.12 -30.37
N ILE A 395 35.76 -12.85 -30.86
CA ILE A 395 34.89 -13.88 -31.44
C ILE A 395 35.20 -13.98 -32.94
N THR A 396 35.57 -15.19 -33.36
CA THR A 396 36.11 -15.52 -34.69
C THR A 396 35.41 -16.74 -35.32
N GLY A 397 34.46 -17.35 -34.61
CA GLY A 397 33.71 -18.50 -35.10
C GLY A 397 32.51 -18.86 -34.22
N PRO A 398 31.65 -19.80 -34.69
CA PRO A 398 30.52 -20.30 -33.91
C PRO A 398 30.98 -21.04 -32.65
N GLY A 399 30.13 -21.06 -31.63
CA GLY A 399 30.36 -21.68 -30.33
C GLY A 399 31.25 -20.88 -29.37
N GLN A 400 31.83 -19.76 -29.82
CA GLN A 400 32.75 -18.95 -28.99
C GLN A 400 32.04 -17.91 -28.12
N ARG A 401 30.85 -17.44 -28.51
CA ARG A 401 29.91 -16.75 -27.62
C ARG A 401 28.54 -17.42 -27.70
N VAL A 402 28.12 -18.01 -26.59
CA VAL A 402 26.85 -18.71 -26.43
C VAL A 402 26.26 -18.29 -25.09
N PHE A 403 25.02 -17.82 -25.08
CA PHE A 403 24.33 -17.47 -23.84
C PHE A 403 22.85 -17.82 -23.95
N SER A 404 22.16 -17.97 -22.83
CA SER A 404 20.70 -18.11 -22.83
C SER A 404 20.05 -16.80 -22.44
N TYR A 405 18.80 -16.59 -22.85
CA TYR A 405 17.98 -15.50 -22.33
C TYR A 405 16.51 -15.89 -22.25
N ASN A 406 15.75 -15.15 -21.44
CA ASN A 406 14.31 -15.33 -21.28
C ASN A 406 13.60 -13.99 -21.49
N VAL A 407 12.53 -13.96 -22.28
CA VAL A 407 11.67 -12.78 -22.51
C VAL A 407 10.27 -13.10 -22.01
N GLN A 408 9.90 -12.58 -20.84
CA GLN A 408 8.60 -12.85 -20.19
C GLN A 408 8.14 -14.32 -20.29
N GLY A 409 8.95 -15.23 -19.75
CA GLY A 409 8.70 -16.67 -19.75
C GLY A 409 9.22 -17.41 -21.00
N HIS A 410 9.42 -16.72 -22.13
CA HIS A 410 9.90 -17.36 -23.37
C HIS A 410 11.42 -17.55 -23.32
N GLU A 411 11.86 -18.78 -23.17
CA GLU A 411 13.27 -19.16 -23.01
C GLU A 411 13.95 -19.46 -24.35
N PHE A 412 15.13 -18.87 -24.56
CA PHE A 412 16.01 -19.05 -25.70
C PHE A 412 17.33 -19.62 -25.17
N LYS A 413 17.52 -20.94 -25.31
CA LYS A 413 18.72 -21.65 -24.86
C LYS A 413 19.83 -21.59 -25.90
N ASP A 414 21.06 -21.58 -25.41
CA ASP A 414 22.28 -21.74 -26.21
C ASP A 414 22.31 -20.84 -27.45
N PHE A 415 21.91 -19.59 -27.28
CA PHE A 415 21.85 -18.60 -28.34
C PHE A 415 23.26 -18.13 -28.71
N ASP A 416 23.63 -18.45 -29.94
CA ASP A 416 24.87 -18.04 -30.59
C ASP A 416 24.56 -16.93 -31.61
N VAL A 417 25.07 -15.73 -31.34
CA VAL A 417 24.87 -14.55 -32.20
C VAL A 417 25.51 -14.74 -33.58
N TRP A 418 26.68 -15.38 -33.63
CA TRP A 418 27.43 -15.61 -34.88
C TRP A 418 26.66 -16.56 -35.80
N VAL A 419 26.12 -17.65 -35.26
CA VAL A 419 25.28 -18.61 -36.02
C VAL A 419 24.01 -17.94 -36.51
N LYS A 420 23.34 -17.15 -35.66
CA LYS A 420 22.08 -16.46 -35.99
C LYS A 420 22.26 -15.34 -37.02
N ALA A 421 23.33 -14.55 -36.94
CA ALA A 421 23.64 -13.48 -37.89
C ALA A 421 24.36 -13.97 -39.17
N GLY A 422 24.93 -15.18 -39.13
CA GLY A 422 25.75 -15.75 -40.19
C GLY A 422 27.14 -15.12 -40.31
N GLY A 423 27.78 -14.85 -39.16
CA GLY A 423 29.12 -14.25 -39.07
C GLY A 423 29.22 -13.04 -38.13
N PRO A 424 30.42 -12.45 -37.99
CA PRO A 424 30.65 -11.24 -37.19
C PRO A 424 30.14 -10.01 -37.94
N LEU A 425 29.99 -8.90 -37.22
CA LEU A 425 29.64 -7.60 -37.77
C LEU A 425 28.37 -7.64 -38.64
N ARG A 426 27.42 -8.48 -38.27
CA ARG A 426 26.17 -8.72 -38.99
C ARG A 426 25.02 -8.56 -38.01
N ALA A 427 24.05 -7.72 -38.39
CA ALA A 427 22.84 -7.54 -37.61
C ALA A 427 21.94 -8.77 -37.67
N TYR A 428 21.39 -9.12 -36.51
CA TYR A 428 20.32 -10.08 -36.30
C TYR A 428 19.29 -9.47 -35.34
N VAL A 429 18.02 -9.81 -35.53
CA VAL A 429 16.92 -9.34 -34.68
C VAL A 429 16.05 -10.53 -34.32
N GLU A 430 16.04 -10.91 -33.05
CA GLU A 430 15.04 -11.86 -32.54
C GLU A 430 13.74 -11.10 -32.24
N THR A 431 12.59 -11.69 -32.57
CA THR A 431 11.27 -11.06 -32.40
C THR A 431 10.37 -11.98 -31.59
N VAL A 432 9.91 -11.50 -30.43
CA VAL A 432 9.12 -12.29 -29.47
C VAL A 432 7.80 -11.58 -29.19
N ASN A 433 6.68 -12.30 -29.34
CA ASN A 433 5.36 -11.81 -28.90
C ASN A 433 5.19 -12.19 -27.42
N VAL A 434 4.87 -11.22 -26.56
CA VAL A 434 4.77 -11.41 -25.10
C VAL A 434 3.60 -10.62 -24.53
N GLU A 435 3.18 -10.99 -23.31
CA GLU A 435 2.14 -10.28 -22.57
C GLU A 435 2.72 -9.72 -21.27
N ALA A 436 2.53 -8.42 -21.04
CA ALA A 436 2.83 -7.78 -19.76
C ALA A 436 1.60 -7.93 -18.84
N ALA A 437 1.65 -8.86 -17.89
CA ALA A 437 0.58 -9.07 -16.91
C ALA A 437 0.76 -8.23 -15.62
N ASN A 438 1.96 -7.73 -15.37
CA ASN A 438 2.40 -7.11 -14.11
C ASN A 438 3.06 -5.73 -14.29
N GLY A 439 2.73 -5.01 -15.37
CA GLY A 439 3.16 -3.62 -15.61
C GLY A 439 4.62 -3.45 -16.04
N VAL A 440 5.29 -4.53 -16.44
CA VAL A 440 6.71 -4.53 -16.84
C VAL A 440 6.93 -5.50 -18.01
N ILE A 441 7.93 -5.25 -18.84
CA ILE A 441 8.59 -6.25 -19.69
C ILE A 441 9.94 -6.57 -19.06
N LYS A 442 10.18 -7.84 -18.74
CA LYS A 442 11.46 -8.33 -18.24
C LYS A 442 12.15 -9.25 -19.23
N VAL A 443 13.44 -9.02 -19.43
CA VAL A 443 14.39 -9.92 -20.07
C VAL A 443 15.44 -10.32 -19.04
N THR A 444 15.82 -11.59 -18.97
CA THR A 444 16.98 -12.06 -18.19
C THR A 444 17.98 -12.75 -19.10
N PHE A 445 19.27 -12.55 -18.84
CA PHE A 445 20.36 -13.17 -19.58
C PHE A 445 21.07 -14.19 -18.68
N THR A 446 21.70 -15.20 -19.28
CA THR A 446 22.40 -16.26 -18.55
C THR A 446 23.66 -16.64 -19.34
N PRO A 447 24.86 -16.42 -18.80
CA PRO A 447 26.11 -16.78 -19.48
C PRO A 447 26.24 -18.31 -19.60
N ASN A 448 26.61 -18.81 -20.79
CA ASN A 448 26.97 -20.22 -20.98
C ASN A 448 28.44 -20.34 -21.40
N VAL A 449 28.83 -19.70 -22.51
CA VAL A 449 30.21 -19.58 -23.03
C VAL A 449 30.42 -18.12 -23.43
N GLU A 450 31.38 -17.44 -22.78
CA GLU A 450 31.57 -15.99 -22.90
C GLU A 450 30.33 -15.17 -22.45
N ASN A 451 30.48 -13.86 -22.33
CA ASN A 451 29.46 -12.98 -21.76
C ASN A 451 28.25 -12.77 -22.69
N PRO A 452 27.01 -12.66 -22.16
CA PRO A 452 25.86 -12.17 -22.92
C PRO A 452 26.12 -10.79 -23.50
N GLN A 453 25.49 -10.45 -24.63
CA GLN A 453 25.56 -9.12 -25.23
C GLN A 453 24.23 -8.72 -25.89
N ILE A 454 23.97 -7.41 -25.99
CA ILE A 454 22.87 -6.86 -26.80
C ILE A 454 23.22 -5.45 -27.31
N ASN A 455 22.72 -5.10 -28.49
CA ASN A 455 22.94 -3.78 -29.09
C ASN A 455 21.73 -2.85 -28.94
N ALA A 456 20.50 -3.36 -28.97
CA ALA A 456 19.29 -2.56 -28.79
C ALA A 456 18.06 -3.40 -28.42
N ILE A 457 17.02 -2.76 -27.89
CA ILE A 457 15.72 -3.37 -27.57
C ILE A 457 14.59 -2.47 -28.10
N GLU A 458 13.64 -3.03 -28.87
CA GLU A 458 12.33 -2.40 -29.11
C GLU A 458 11.25 -3.11 -28.27
N ILE A 459 10.31 -2.34 -27.73
CA ILE A 459 9.05 -2.85 -27.16
C ILE A 459 7.92 -2.14 -27.90
N LEU A 460 7.21 -2.87 -28.74
CA LEU A 460 6.16 -2.36 -29.60
C LEU A 460 4.79 -2.84 -29.08
N PRO A 461 3.85 -1.97 -28.73
CA PRO A 461 2.50 -2.39 -28.34
C PRO A 461 1.78 -3.05 -29.52
N GLN A 462 1.02 -4.10 -29.24
CA GLN A 462 0.08 -4.70 -30.18
C GLN A 462 -1.33 -4.14 -29.95
N PRO A 463 -2.15 -4.01 -31.02
CA PRO A 463 -3.55 -3.61 -30.94
C PRO A 463 -4.45 -4.70 -30.32
#